data_AF-A0A1L5J5V1-F1
#
_entry.id   AF-A0A1L5J5V1-F1
#
_cell.length_a   1.000
_cell.length_b   1.000
_cell.length_c   1.000
_cell.angle_alpha   90.00
_cell.angle_beta   90.00
_cell.angle_gamma   90.00
#
_symmetry.space_group_name_H-M   'P 1'
#
loop_
_entity.id
_entity.type
_entity.pdbx_description
1 polymer ?
#
loop_
_entity_poly.entity_id
_entity_poly.type
_entity_poly.pdbx_seq_one_letter_code
_entity_poly.pdbx_strand_id
1 'polypeptide(L)'
;ALDFVDVVSALSADPKATSELAQSISDWPKSSPGYFRDLQTRLKKFVESGQLGLFRNGYWGNPAYKLPPEANLMAVAHYLEALDFQKEIVKIHTVFGGKNPHPNWLVGGVPCPINVADTGAVGAINIERLNLVKRIIDESRQFVEQVYLPDLMAIASFYKDWTYGGGLSSTNILSYGDIPDYANDYSASSLLLPRGAIINGNLNEVHDVDLRNPEEIQEFVTHSWCNYPNQDAGLHPWDGVTDPHFELGP
;
A
#
# COMPACT_ATOMS: atom_id res chain seq x y z
N ALA A 1 -8.57 -0.39 -6.00
CA ALA A 1 -8.77 -1.23 -7.19
C ALA A 1 -10.21 -1.15 -7.69
N LEU A 2 -11.20 -1.47 -6.86
CA LEU A 2 -12.61 -1.52 -7.28
C LEU A 2 -13.21 -0.18 -7.72
N ASP A 3 -12.58 0.96 -7.48
CA ASP A 3 -12.99 2.25 -8.07
C ASP A 3 -12.68 2.37 -9.57
N PHE A 4 -11.77 1.54 -10.08
CA PHE A 4 -11.32 1.55 -11.48
C PHE A 4 -11.70 0.28 -12.26
N VAL A 5 -12.04 -0.79 -11.56
CA VAL A 5 -12.28 -2.12 -12.12
C VAL A 5 -13.74 -2.49 -11.95
N ASP A 6 -14.46 -2.62 -13.06
CA ASP A 6 -15.85 -3.07 -13.06
C ASP A 6 -15.91 -4.61 -13.04
N VAL A 7 -16.22 -5.15 -11.87
CA VAL A 7 -16.29 -6.60 -11.61
C VAL A 7 -17.41 -7.27 -12.41
N VAL A 8 -18.52 -6.57 -12.67
CA VAL A 8 -19.64 -7.13 -13.44
C VAL A 8 -19.30 -7.15 -14.93
N SER A 9 -18.62 -6.12 -15.42
CA SER A 9 -18.13 -6.08 -16.81
C SER A 9 -17.19 -7.23 -17.15
N ALA A 10 -16.37 -7.68 -16.19
CA ALA A 10 -15.47 -8.84 -16.34
C ALA A 10 -16.20 -10.14 -16.72
N LEU A 11 -17.50 -10.28 -16.41
CA LEU A 11 -18.32 -11.43 -16.82
C LEU A 11 -18.52 -11.53 -18.33
N SER A 12 -18.31 -10.43 -19.06
CA SER A 12 -18.50 -10.34 -20.51
C SER A 12 -17.18 -10.42 -21.30
N ALA A 13 -16.05 -10.60 -20.62
CA ALA A 13 -14.72 -10.66 -21.24
C ALA A 13 -14.51 -11.94 -22.06
N ASP A 14 -13.71 -11.86 -23.14
CA ASP A 14 -13.14 -13.04 -23.79
C ASP A 14 -11.86 -13.50 -23.04
N PRO A 15 -11.85 -14.68 -22.39
CA PRO A 15 -10.67 -15.17 -21.68
C PRO A 15 -9.41 -15.30 -22.54
N LYS A 16 -9.55 -15.53 -23.86
CA LYS A 16 -8.41 -15.58 -24.77
C LYS A 16 -7.81 -14.18 -24.97
N ALA A 17 -8.65 -13.17 -25.20
CA ALA A 17 -8.19 -11.79 -25.33
C ALA A 17 -7.63 -11.26 -23.99
N THR A 18 -8.20 -11.65 -22.85
CA THR A 18 -7.62 -11.36 -21.52
C THR A 18 -6.24 -11.99 -21.36
N SER A 19 -6.04 -13.22 -21.83
CA SER A 19 -4.75 -13.90 -21.82
C SER A 19 -3.71 -13.17 -22.68
N GLU A 20 -4.08 -12.80 -23.91
CA GLU A 20 -3.22 -12.03 -24.81
C GLU A 20 -2.84 -10.67 -24.20
N LEU A 21 -3.81 -9.98 -23.57
CA LEU A 21 -3.56 -8.72 -22.86
C LEU A 21 -2.57 -8.92 -21.70
N ALA A 22 -2.80 -9.90 -20.83
CA ALA A 22 -1.93 -10.16 -19.68
C ALA A 22 -0.49 -10.48 -20.10
N GLN A 23 -0.33 -11.29 -21.16
CA GLN A 23 0.99 -11.63 -21.72
C GLN A 23 1.66 -10.46 -22.43
N SER A 24 0.90 -9.48 -22.93
CA SER A 24 1.46 -8.29 -23.58
C SER A 24 2.09 -7.30 -22.60
N ILE A 25 1.68 -7.34 -21.32
CA ILE A 25 2.14 -6.38 -20.30
C ILE A 25 3.13 -6.98 -19.29
N SER A 26 3.24 -8.30 -19.21
CA SER A 26 4.06 -8.97 -18.19
C SER A 26 4.39 -10.42 -18.54
N ASP A 27 5.53 -10.90 -18.04
CA ASP A 27 5.95 -12.31 -18.05
C ASP A 27 5.34 -13.14 -16.89
N TRP A 28 4.33 -12.61 -16.19
CA TRP A 28 3.66 -13.34 -15.10
C TRP A 28 3.06 -14.67 -15.61
N PRO A 29 3.39 -15.81 -14.99
CA PRO A 29 3.09 -17.12 -15.56
C PRO A 29 1.61 -17.50 -15.55
N LYS A 30 0.79 -16.91 -14.67
CA LYS A 30 -0.65 -17.23 -14.56
C LYS A 30 -1.47 -16.39 -15.53
N SER A 31 -1.21 -16.57 -16.82
CA SER A 31 -1.80 -15.77 -17.88
C SER A 31 -2.50 -16.60 -18.96
N SER A 32 -2.79 -17.88 -18.70
CA SER A 32 -3.41 -18.77 -19.71
C SER A 32 -4.90 -18.47 -19.94
N PRO A 33 -5.45 -18.72 -21.15
CA PRO A 33 -6.88 -18.54 -21.40
C PRO A 33 -7.76 -19.41 -20.49
N GLY A 34 -7.30 -20.61 -20.15
CA GLY A 34 -7.98 -21.52 -19.24
C GLY A 34 -8.10 -20.95 -17.82
N TYR A 35 -7.02 -20.34 -17.31
CA TYR A 35 -7.00 -19.69 -16.00
C TYR A 35 -8.05 -18.57 -15.92
N PHE A 36 -8.10 -17.66 -16.91
CA PHE A 36 -9.07 -16.58 -16.94
C PHE A 36 -10.51 -17.08 -17.11
N ARG A 37 -10.74 -18.11 -17.92
CA ARG A 37 -12.07 -18.72 -18.08
C ARG A 37 -12.57 -19.35 -16.78
N ASP A 38 -11.71 -20.06 -16.06
CA ASP A 38 -12.07 -20.72 -14.81
C ASP A 38 -12.40 -19.67 -13.74
N LEU A 39 -11.64 -18.56 -13.70
CA LEU A 39 -11.88 -17.44 -12.82
C LEU A 39 -13.18 -16.70 -13.16
N GLN A 40 -13.42 -16.41 -14.44
CA GLN A 40 -14.68 -15.82 -14.91
C GLN A 40 -15.87 -16.72 -14.56
N THR A 41 -15.73 -18.05 -14.69
CA THR A 41 -16.76 -19.02 -14.31
C THR A 41 -17.04 -18.97 -12.80
N ARG A 42 -16.00 -18.87 -11.97
CA ARG A 42 -16.13 -18.71 -10.53
C ARG A 42 -16.86 -17.41 -10.19
N LEU A 43 -16.49 -16.30 -10.83
CA LEU A 43 -17.12 -14.99 -10.63
C LEU A 43 -18.59 -15.01 -11.08
N LYS A 44 -18.89 -15.64 -12.22
CA LYS A 44 -20.25 -15.80 -12.72
C LYS A 44 -21.13 -16.56 -11.73
N LYS A 45 -20.67 -17.71 -11.24
CA LYS A 45 -21.39 -18.47 -10.19
C LYS A 45 -21.61 -17.65 -8.93
N PHE A 46 -20.62 -16.87 -8.52
CA PHE A 46 -20.73 -15.98 -7.36
C PHE A 46 -21.81 -14.92 -7.58
N VAL A 47 -21.85 -14.28 -8.76
CA VAL A 47 -22.85 -13.26 -9.10
C VAL A 47 -24.25 -13.86 -9.25
N GLU A 48 -24.38 -14.98 -9.95
CA GLU A 48 -25.65 -15.69 -10.16
C GLU A 48 -26.25 -16.27 -8.86
N SER A 49 -25.46 -16.46 -7.81
CA SER A 49 -25.96 -16.87 -6.49
C SER A 49 -26.89 -15.83 -5.84
N GLY A 50 -26.86 -14.57 -6.29
CA GLY A 50 -27.54 -13.44 -5.65
C GLY A 50 -26.89 -12.99 -4.32
N GLN A 51 -25.85 -13.69 -3.86
CA GLN A 51 -25.11 -13.40 -2.63
C GLN A 51 -23.80 -12.66 -2.93
N LEU A 52 -23.92 -11.44 -3.46
CA LEU A 52 -22.79 -10.65 -3.98
C LEU A 52 -21.78 -10.20 -2.91
N GLY A 53 -22.06 -10.38 -1.62
CA GLY A 53 -21.15 -10.03 -0.53
C GLY A 53 -20.60 -8.61 -0.69
N LEU A 54 -19.27 -8.50 -0.76
CA LEU A 54 -18.56 -7.22 -0.92
C LEU A 54 -18.84 -6.52 -2.27
N PHE A 55 -19.36 -7.23 -3.27
CA PHE A 55 -19.75 -6.64 -4.56
C PHE A 55 -21.21 -6.17 -4.60
N ARG A 56 -21.98 -6.34 -3.52
CA ARG A 56 -23.38 -5.89 -3.48
C ARG A 56 -23.46 -4.37 -3.46
N ASN A 57 -24.35 -3.80 -4.27
CA ASN A 57 -24.60 -2.34 -4.36
C ASN A 57 -23.33 -1.50 -4.68
N GLY A 58 -22.37 -2.10 -5.40
CA GLY A 58 -21.24 -1.35 -5.96
C GLY A 58 -21.67 -0.50 -7.16
N TYR A 59 -20.77 0.37 -7.62
CA TYR A 59 -21.02 1.32 -8.71
C TYR A 59 -20.98 0.71 -10.12
N TRP A 60 -21.20 -0.59 -10.26
CA TRP A 60 -21.03 -1.34 -11.51
C TRP A 60 -21.85 -0.74 -12.66
N GLY A 61 -21.25 -0.64 -13.85
CA GLY A 61 -21.84 0.02 -15.02
C GLY A 61 -21.80 1.55 -14.99
N ASN A 62 -21.22 2.18 -13.96
CA ASN A 62 -21.04 3.63 -13.94
C ASN A 62 -20.17 4.08 -15.14
N PRO A 63 -20.56 5.16 -15.86
CA PRO A 63 -19.83 5.65 -17.03
C PRO A 63 -18.39 6.12 -16.73
N ALA A 64 -18.04 6.27 -15.46
CA ALA A 64 -16.69 6.54 -14.99
C ALA A 64 -15.75 5.35 -15.19
N TYR A 65 -16.23 4.10 -15.20
CA TYR A 65 -15.40 2.95 -15.55
C TYR A 65 -15.00 2.98 -17.03
N LYS A 66 -13.70 2.89 -17.31
CA LYS A 66 -13.12 2.98 -18.66
C LYS A 66 -12.46 1.70 -19.16
N LEU A 67 -12.22 0.74 -18.27
CA LEU A 67 -11.56 -0.50 -18.65
C LEU A 67 -12.46 -1.36 -19.54
N PRO A 68 -11.93 -1.96 -20.62
CA PRO A 68 -12.65 -3.00 -21.36
C PRO A 68 -12.85 -4.25 -20.47
N PRO A 69 -13.84 -5.10 -20.78
CA PRO A 69 -14.10 -6.35 -20.05
C PRO A 69 -12.84 -7.19 -19.82
N GLU A 70 -11.96 -7.29 -20.81
CA GLU A 70 -10.74 -8.08 -20.76
C GLU A 70 -9.76 -7.57 -19.69
N ALA A 71 -9.59 -6.25 -19.60
CA ALA A 71 -8.76 -5.62 -18.57
C ALA A 71 -9.41 -5.73 -17.19
N ASN A 72 -10.74 -5.66 -17.10
CA ASN A 72 -11.45 -5.90 -15.85
C ASN A 72 -11.23 -7.34 -15.35
N LEU A 73 -11.33 -8.36 -16.23
CA LEU A 73 -11.13 -9.76 -15.85
C LEU A 73 -9.68 -10.02 -15.40
N MET A 74 -8.70 -9.43 -16.09
CA MET A 74 -7.29 -9.49 -15.68
C MET A 74 -7.09 -8.87 -14.29
N ALA A 75 -7.59 -7.65 -14.07
CA ALA A 75 -7.42 -6.97 -12.79
C ALA A 75 -8.17 -7.66 -11.63
N VAL A 76 -9.34 -8.26 -11.90
CA VAL A 76 -10.04 -9.09 -10.89
C VAL A 76 -9.24 -10.36 -10.58
N ALA A 77 -8.60 -10.96 -11.58
CA ALA A 77 -7.72 -12.11 -11.35
C ALA A 77 -6.57 -11.73 -10.41
N HIS A 78 -5.84 -10.66 -10.75
CA HIS A 78 -4.72 -10.18 -9.95
C HIS A 78 -5.15 -9.65 -8.57
N TYR A 79 -6.36 -9.11 -8.42
CA TYR A 79 -6.94 -8.78 -7.11
C TYR A 79 -7.05 -10.01 -6.20
N LEU A 80 -7.55 -11.12 -6.74
CA LEU A 80 -7.66 -12.37 -5.98
C LEU A 80 -6.28 -12.98 -5.70
N GLU A 81 -5.36 -12.91 -6.66
CA GLU A 81 -3.97 -13.33 -6.44
C GLU A 81 -3.27 -12.50 -5.36
N ALA A 82 -3.46 -11.19 -5.35
CA ALA A 82 -2.87 -10.30 -4.36
C ALA A 82 -3.44 -10.57 -2.96
N LEU A 83 -4.75 -10.84 -2.85
CA LEU A 83 -5.39 -11.24 -1.61
C LEU A 83 -4.80 -12.56 -1.06
N ASP A 84 -4.45 -13.49 -1.95
CA ASP A 84 -3.78 -14.72 -1.56
C ASP A 84 -2.30 -14.51 -1.22
N PHE A 85 -1.58 -13.69 -1.97
CA PHE A 85 -0.13 -13.56 -1.85
C PHE A 85 0.30 -12.66 -0.69
N GLN A 86 -0.47 -11.62 -0.37
CA GLN A 86 -0.11 -10.65 0.68
C GLN A 86 0.22 -11.30 2.03
N LYS A 87 -0.36 -12.47 2.35
CA LYS A 87 -0.13 -13.17 3.62
C LYS A 87 1.27 -13.78 3.72
N GLU A 88 1.94 -13.98 2.59
CA GLU A 88 3.30 -14.49 2.52
C GLU A 88 4.31 -13.39 2.88
N ILE A 89 4.11 -12.17 2.37
CA ILE A 89 4.98 -11.00 2.59
C ILE A 89 5.22 -10.77 4.09
N VAL A 90 4.13 -10.82 4.88
CA VAL A 90 4.17 -10.56 6.32
C VAL A 90 4.86 -11.64 7.15
N LYS A 91 5.21 -12.80 6.57
CA LYS A 91 5.98 -13.82 7.29
C LYS A 91 7.40 -13.33 7.63
N ILE A 92 7.93 -12.31 6.95
CA ILE A 92 9.16 -11.62 7.36
C ILE A 92 8.98 -11.01 8.76
N HIS A 93 7.85 -10.33 9.01
CA HIS A 93 7.53 -9.81 10.35
C HIS A 93 7.37 -10.95 11.35
N THR A 94 6.81 -12.10 10.95
CA THR A 94 6.70 -13.27 11.83
C THR A 94 8.07 -13.84 12.22
N VAL A 95 9.03 -13.87 11.29
CA VAL A 95 10.40 -14.34 11.59
C VAL A 95 11.11 -13.43 12.59
N PHE A 96 11.10 -12.11 12.38
CA PHE A 96 11.86 -11.18 13.23
C PHE A 96 11.09 -10.64 14.44
N GLY A 97 9.77 -10.51 14.32
CA GLY A 97 8.89 -9.93 15.33
C GLY A 97 7.90 -10.93 15.95
N GLY A 98 7.93 -12.20 15.57
CA GLY A 98 7.15 -13.29 16.15
C GLY A 98 5.71 -13.42 15.64
N LYS A 99 5.08 -12.35 15.14
CA LYS A 99 3.71 -12.38 14.59
C LYS A 99 3.43 -11.21 13.64
N ASN A 100 2.34 -11.33 12.88
CA ASN A 100 1.71 -10.26 12.13
C ASN A 100 0.17 -10.45 12.17
N PRO A 101 -0.65 -9.40 12.37
CA PRO A 101 -0.27 -8.00 12.67
C PRO A 101 0.31 -7.83 14.09
N HIS A 102 0.82 -6.62 14.37
CA HIS A 102 1.49 -6.24 15.64
C HIS A 102 2.73 -7.08 16.02
N PRO A 103 3.82 -7.03 15.22
CA PRO A 103 5.08 -7.65 15.61
C PRO A 103 5.65 -7.04 16.90
N ASN A 104 6.53 -7.79 17.57
CA ASN A 104 7.22 -7.33 18.77
C ASN A 104 8.47 -6.49 18.40
N TRP A 105 8.72 -5.44 19.17
CA TRP A 105 9.88 -4.56 19.07
C TRP A 105 10.57 -4.44 20.44
N LEU A 106 11.78 -3.87 20.49
CA LEU A 106 12.53 -3.70 21.73
C LEU A 106 13.27 -2.36 21.76
N VAL A 107 13.13 -1.58 22.83
CA VAL A 107 13.98 -0.41 23.06
C VAL A 107 15.43 -0.85 23.14
N GLY A 108 16.28 -0.30 22.27
CA GLY A 108 17.69 -0.68 22.16
C GLY A 108 18.01 -1.66 21.03
N GLY A 109 17.03 -2.15 20.26
CA GLY A 109 17.28 -2.97 19.09
C GLY A 109 16.09 -3.85 18.69
N VAL A 110 16.33 -5.15 18.56
CA VAL A 110 15.31 -6.15 18.18
C VAL A 110 15.35 -7.37 19.12
N PRO A 111 14.21 -8.03 19.39
CA PRO A 111 14.15 -9.16 20.33
C PRO A 111 14.53 -10.51 19.70
N CYS A 112 14.98 -10.54 18.44
CA CYS A 112 15.27 -11.75 17.68
C CYS A 112 16.79 -12.01 17.58
N PRO A 113 17.40 -12.71 18.57
CA PRO A 113 18.83 -12.97 18.55
C PRO A 113 19.23 -13.80 17.32
N ILE A 114 20.43 -13.57 16.81
CA ILE A 114 20.97 -14.28 15.65
C ILE A 114 22.01 -15.30 16.14
N ASN A 115 21.86 -16.55 15.72
CA ASN A 115 22.88 -17.59 15.86
C ASN A 115 22.82 -18.49 14.62
N VAL A 116 23.81 -18.37 13.74
CA VAL A 116 23.83 -19.03 12.43
C VAL A 116 24.55 -20.37 12.42
N ALA A 117 25.44 -20.64 13.38
CA ALA A 117 26.38 -21.76 13.31
C ALA A 117 26.63 -22.49 14.64
N ASP A 118 26.38 -21.84 15.79
CA ASP A 118 26.74 -22.42 17.08
C ASP A 118 25.64 -23.31 17.65
N THR A 119 26.01 -24.15 18.63
CA THR A 119 25.06 -24.94 19.42
C THR A 119 23.95 -24.04 19.96
N GLY A 120 22.69 -24.44 19.75
CA GLY A 120 21.52 -23.66 20.14
C GLY A 120 20.94 -22.76 19.03
N ALA A 121 21.49 -22.76 17.81
CA ALA A 121 20.95 -22.03 16.65
C ALA A 121 19.46 -22.32 16.35
N VAL A 122 18.95 -23.48 16.77
CA VAL A 122 17.52 -23.83 16.65
C VAL A 122 16.58 -22.92 17.46
N GLY A 123 17.10 -22.21 18.47
CA GLY A 123 16.36 -21.25 19.30
C GLY A 123 16.53 -19.78 18.91
N ALA A 124 17.11 -19.49 17.73
CA ALA A 124 17.48 -18.15 17.29
C ALA A 124 17.18 -17.96 15.78
N ILE A 125 17.42 -16.75 15.27
CA ILE A 125 17.48 -16.53 13.83
C ILE A 125 18.74 -17.22 13.29
N ASN A 126 18.51 -18.28 12.51
CA ASN A 126 19.54 -19.09 11.89
C ASN A 126 19.44 -19.06 10.35
N ILE A 127 20.31 -19.81 9.68
CA ILE A 127 20.37 -19.79 8.21
C ILE A 127 19.07 -20.23 7.54
N GLU A 128 18.32 -21.15 8.14
CA GLU A 128 17.06 -21.62 7.56
C GLU A 128 15.97 -20.53 7.67
N ARG A 129 15.92 -19.79 8.78
CA ARG A 129 15.05 -18.61 8.92
C ARG A 129 15.41 -17.50 7.93
N LEU A 130 16.71 -17.25 7.71
CA LEU A 130 17.18 -16.25 6.74
C LEU A 130 16.88 -16.67 5.30
N ASN A 131 16.99 -17.96 4.96
CA ASN A 131 16.60 -18.49 3.65
C ASN A 131 15.10 -18.31 3.39
N LEU A 132 14.26 -18.53 4.40
CA LEU A 132 12.82 -18.24 4.31
C LEU A 132 12.59 -16.75 4.01
N VAL A 133 13.22 -15.84 4.75
CA VAL A 133 13.12 -14.39 4.53
C VAL A 133 13.55 -14.03 3.11
N LYS A 134 14.71 -14.52 2.64
CA LYS A 134 15.19 -14.26 1.28
C LYS A 134 14.18 -14.70 0.22
N ARG A 135 13.64 -15.91 0.34
CA ARG A 135 12.63 -16.42 -0.60
C ARG A 135 11.39 -15.53 -0.64
N ILE A 136 10.89 -15.09 0.52
CA ILE A 136 9.74 -14.19 0.59
C ILE A 136 10.05 -12.85 -0.06
N ILE A 137 11.25 -12.28 0.15
CA ILE A 137 11.67 -11.03 -0.51
C ILE A 137 11.66 -11.20 -2.03
N ASP A 138 12.28 -12.28 -2.54
CA ASP A 138 12.36 -12.54 -3.98
C ASP A 138 10.96 -12.73 -4.60
N GLU A 139 10.10 -13.52 -3.95
CA GLU A 139 8.70 -13.72 -4.36
C GLU A 139 7.90 -12.40 -4.30
N SER A 140 8.13 -11.57 -3.28
CA SER A 140 7.42 -10.29 -3.11
C SER A 140 7.80 -9.30 -4.20
N ARG A 141 9.08 -9.21 -4.51
CA ARG A 141 9.59 -8.39 -5.61
C ARG A 141 9.04 -8.87 -6.94
N GLN A 142 9.07 -10.17 -7.20
CA GLN A 142 8.52 -10.73 -8.43
C GLN A 142 7.04 -10.37 -8.59
N PHE A 143 6.23 -10.53 -7.53
CA PHE A 143 4.80 -10.19 -7.60
C PHE A 143 4.57 -8.69 -7.85
N VAL A 144 5.32 -7.81 -7.19
CA VAL A 144 5.20 -6.36 -7.40
C VAL A 144 5.62 -5.98 -8.83
N GLU A 145 6.77 -6.49 -9.29
CA GLU A 145 7.36 -6.16 -10.59
C GLU A 145 6.57 -6.76 -11.76
N GLN A 146 5.94 -7.93 -11.59
CA GLN A 146 5.25 -8.65 -12.67
C GLN A 146 3.72 -8.59 -12.59
N VAL A 147 3.13 -8.17 -11.47
CA VAL A 147 1.67 -8.06 -11.34
C VAL A 147 1.26 -6.63 -11.03
N TYR A 148 1.70 -6.07 -9.89
CA TYR A 148 1.20 -4.78 -9.44
C TYR A 148 1.60 -3.62 -10.37
N LEU A 149 2.89 -3.50 -10.73
CA LEU A 149 3.35 -2.40 -11.59
C LEU A 149 2.78 -2.49 -13.02
N PRO A 150 2.77 -3.65 -13.70
CA PRO A 150 2.11 -3.78 -15.01
C PRO A 150 0.63 -3.43 -14.98
N ASP A 151 -0.10 -3.90 -13.96
CA ASP A 151 -1.53 -3.55 -13.80
C ASP A 151 -1.73 -2.05 -13.62
N LEU A 152 -0.91 -1.41 -12.78
CA LEU A 152 -0.97 0.04 -12.57
C LEU A 152 -0.79 0.79 -13.88
N MET A 153 0.22 0.42 -14.68
CA MET A 153 0.50 1.05 -15.98
C MET A 153 -0.62 0.79 -16.99
N ALA A 154 -1.12 -0.44 -17.06
CA ALA A 154 -2.22 -0.81 -17.94
C ALA A 154 -3.50 -0.04 -17.59
N ILE A 155 -3.89 -0.02 -16.31
CA ILE A 155 -5.06 0.71 -15.83
C ILE A 155 -4.89 2.21 -16.09
N ALA A 156 -3.75 2.80 -15.73
CA ALA A 156 -3.48 4.22 -15.95
C ALA A 156 -3.63 4.62 -17.43
N SER A 157 -3.31 3.72 -18.37
CA SER A 157 -3.45 3.97 -19.80
C SER A 157 -4.90 4.22 -20.26
N PHE A 158 -5.91 3.73 -19.52
CA PHE A 158 -7.34 3.95 -19.78
C PHE A 158 -7.92 5.17 -19.05
N TYR A 159 -7.21 5.68 -18.03
CA TYR A 159 -7.64 6.79 -17.17
C TYR A 159 -6.72 8.01 -17.30
N LYS A 160 -6.19 8.29 -18.51
CA LYS A 160 -5.22 9.38 -18.76
C LYS A 160 -5.76 10.77 -18.43
N ASP A 161 -7.08 10.95 -18.47
CA ASP A 161 -7.78 12.18 -18.14
C ASP A 161 -8.09 12.32 -16.64
N TRP A 162 -7.79 11.31 -15.82
CA TRP A 162 -7.94 11.36 -14.36
C TRP A 162 -6.78 12.09 -13.69
N THR A 163 -6.63 13.37 -14.02
CA THR A 163 -5.63 14.27 -13.44
C THR A 163 -6.12 14.94 -12.15
N TYR A 164 -7.08 14.31 -11.46
CA TYR A 164 -7.63 14.80 -10.20
C TYR A 164 -6.63 14.60 -9.06
N GLY A 165 -6.75 15.40 -8.01
CA GLY A 165 -5.88 15.29 -6.82
C GLY A 165 -4.61 16.14 -6.88
N GLY A 166 -4.32 16.81 -8.00
CA GLY A 166 -3.18 17.70 -8.15
C GLY A 166 -3.23 19.00 -7.32
N GLY A 167 -4.36 19.37 -6.70
CA GLY A 167 -4.53 20.65 -6.00
C GLY A 167 -3.46 20.96 -4.94
N LEU A 168 -3.70 20.59 -3.68
CA LEU A 168 -2.73 20.81 -2.61
C LEU A 168 -1.42 20.01 -2.83
N SER A 169 -1.52 18.82 -3.44
CA SER A 169 -0.35 17.98 -3.72
C SER A 169 0.63 18.57 -4.75
N SER A 170 0.21 19.53 -5.59
CA SER A 170 1.14 20.29 -6.46
C SER A 170 1.78 21.49 -5.76
N THR A 171 1.32 21.82 -4.55
CA THR A 171 1.75 23.03 -3.83
C THR A 171 2.57 22.71 -2.60
N ASN A 172 2.06 21.84 -1.71
CA ASN A 172 2.65 21.57 -0.41
C ASN A 172 2.81 20.06 -0.22
N ILE A 173 4.05 19.59 -0.05
CA ILE A 173 4.37 18.17 0.19
C ILE A 173 5.41 18.11 1.31
N LEU A 174 5.28 17.12 2.19
CA LEU A 174 6.17 16.91 3.32
C LEU A 174 6.61 15.44 3.37
N SER A 175 7.91 15.23 3.57
CA SER A 175 8.48 13.93 3.90
C SER A 175 9.49 14.09 5.04
N TYR A 176 9.41 13.24 6.06
CA TYR A 176 10.44 13.20 7.12
C TYR A 176 11.67 12.39 6.73
N GLY A 177 11.59 11.67 5.60
CA GLY A 177 12.54 10.64 5.22
C GLY A 177 12.45 9.42 6.14
N ASP A 178 13.03 8.30 5.68
CA ASP A 178 12.99 7.03 6.40
C ASP A 178 14.11 6.10 5.86
N ILE A 179 14.24 4.93 6.47
CA ILE A 179 15.22 3.88 6.15
C ILE A 179 16.66 4.42 6.27
N PRO A 180 17.17 4.65 7.49
CA PRO A 180 18.56 5.04 7.70
C PRO A 180 19.51 3.90 7.29
N ASP A 181 20.44 4.18 6.39
CA ASP A 181 21.47 3.25 5.93
C ASP A 181 22.54 3.03 7.01
N TYR A 182 22.84 4.07 7.79
CA TYR A 182 23.75 4.00 8.92
C TYR A 182 22.98 3.98 10.25
N ALA A 183 23.25 2.97 11.08
CA ALA A 183 22.55 2.77 12.34
C ALA A 183 22.68 3.99 13.27
N ASN A 184 21.53 4.47 13.75
CA ASN A 184 21.37 5.64 14.64
C ASN A 184 21.69 7.00 14.00
N ASP A 185 21.98 7.06 12.69
CA ASP A 185 22.13 8.30 11.95
C ASP A 185 20.83 8.61 11.18
N TYR A 186 20.09 9.61 11.67
CA TYR A 186 18.85 10.09 11.06
C TYR A 186 19.05 11.42 10.30
N SER A 187 20.30 11.74 9.93
CA SER A 187 20.59 12.84 9.02
C SER A 187 20.04 12.55 7.62
N ALA A 188 19.70 13.60 6.87
CA ALA A 188 19.16 13.46 5.53
C ALA A 188 20.08 12.67 4.57
N SER A 189 21.40 12.68 4.79
CA SER A 189 22.37 11.90 4.01
C SER A 189 22.37 10.40 4.29
N SER A 190 21.87 9.97 5.46
CA SER A 190 21.77 8.56 5.84
C SER A 190 20.44 7.94 5.39
N LEU A 191 19.38 8.74 5.23
CA LEU A 191 18.05 8.26 4.89
C LEU A 191 17.95 7.87 3.40
N LEU A 192 17.61 6.61 3.12
CA LEU A 192 17.38 6.12 1.76
C LEU A 192 16.08 6.67 1.16
N LEU A 193 15.10 7.04 1.99
CA LEU A 193 13.94 7.84 1.57
C LEU A 193 14.16 9.33 1.86
N PRO A 194 13.95 10.24 0.89
CA PRO A 194 14.26 11.66 1.05
C PRO A 194 13.44 12.37 2.14
N ARG A 195 14.06 13.35 2.81
CA ARG A 195 13.45 14.28 3.77
C ARG A 195 13.35 15.69 3.17
N GLY A 196 12.27 16.40 3.49
CA GLY A 196 12.10 17.81 3.15
C GLY A 196 10.64 18.24 3.03
N ALA A 197 10.43 19.55 2.90
CA ALA A 197 9.13 20.15 2.62
C ALA A 197 9.19 21.04 1.37
N ILE A 198 8.21 20.87 0.48
CA ILE A 198 7.90 21.83 -0.58
C ILE A 198 6.75 22.69 -0.10
N ILE A 199 6.85 24.00 -0.28
CA ILE A 199 5.81 24.95 0.09
C ILE A 199 5.51 25.87 -1.12
N ASN A 200 4.24 26.23 -1.31
CA ASN A 200 3.76 27.14 -2.35
C ASN A 200 4.11 26.70 -3.79
N GLY A 201 4.34 25.41 -4.01
CA GLY A 201 4.68 24.83 -5.32
C GLY A 201 6.10 25.16 -5.79
N ASN A 202 6.97 25.68 -4.92
CA ASN A 202 8.34 26.01 -5.29
C ASN A 202 9.23 24.76 -5.32
N LEU A 203 9.25 24.04 -6.45
CA LEU A 203 10.09 22.85 -6.62
C LEU A 203 11.60 23.15 -6.68
N ASN A 204 12.01 24.42 -6.74
CA ASN A 204 13.42 24.81 -6.72
C ASN A 204 13.99 24.90 -5.29
N GLU A 205 13.13 24.81 -4.28
CA GLU A 205 13.49 24.96 -2.88
C GLU A 205 12.88 23.81 -2.07
N VAL A 206 13.74 22.97 -1.52
CA VAL A 206 13.35 21.95 -0.55
C VAL A 206 13.73 22.50 0.81
N HIS A 207 12.74 22.82 1.63
CA HIS A 207 12.97 23.26 2.99
C HIS A 207 13.39 22.07 3.86
N ASP A 208 14.39 22.28 4.70
CA ASP A 208 14.69 21.36 5.79
C ASP A 208 13.50 21.31 6.76
N VAL A 209 13.32 20.15 7.39
CA VAL A 209 12.27 19.93 8.39
C VAL A 209 12.97 19.65 9.70
N ASP A 210 12.61 20.31 10.79
CA ASP A 210 13.08 20.05 12.15
C ASP A 210 11.90 19.73 13.08
N LEU A 211 11.79 18.44 13.44
CA LEU A 211 10.74 17.94 14.35
C LEU A 211 10.90 18.42 15.80
N ARG A 212 11.96 19.16 16.12
CA ARG A 212 12.17 19.76 17.45
C ARG A 212 11.83 21.24 17.49
N ASN A 213 11.67 21.87 16.33
CA ASN A 213 11.32 23.27 16.24
C ASN A 213 9.81 23.41 16.51
N PRO A 214 9.39 24.05 17.63
CA PRO A 214 7.98 24.16 17.99
C PRO A 214 7.15 24.98 17.00
N GLU A 215 7.79 25.77 16.14
CA GLU A 215 7.14 26.60 15.13
C GLU A 215 6.88 25.87 13.79
N GLU A 216 7.37 24.63 13.62
CA GLU A 216 7.23 23.90 12.35
C GLU A 216 6.04 22.95 12.31
N ILE A 217 6.08 21.87 13.10
CA ILE A 217 5.03 20.84 13.08
C ILE A 217 4.04 21.12 14.21
N GLN A 218 2.87 21.67 13.85
CA GLN A 218 1.81 22.00 14.79
C GLN A 218 0.50 21.34 14.40
N GLU A 219 -0.30 20.96 15.40
CA GLU A 219 -1.65 20.43 15.22
C GLU A 219 -2.67 21.44 15.73
N PHE A 220 -3.73 21.68 14.94
CA PHE A 220 -4.85 22.55 15.31
C PHE A 220 -6.11 21.69 15.54
N VAL A 221 -6.92 22.05 16.53
CA VAL A 221 -8.18 21.34 16.85
C VAL A 221 -9.44 22.16 16.56
N THR A 222 -9.31 23.34 15.96
CA THR A 222 -10.41 24.28 15.67
C THR A 222 -11.59 23.66 14.91
N HIS A 223 -11.33 22.63 14.10
CA HIS A 223 -12.34 21.87 13.34
C HIS A 223 -12.30 20.37 13.64
N SER A 224 -11.93 20.02 14.87
CA SER A 224 -11.80 18.64 15.35
C SER A 224 -12.55 18.47 16.67
N TRP A 225 -12.98 17.24 16.99
CA TRP A 225 -13.60 16.92 18.28
C TRP A 225 -12.57 16.72 19.39
N CYS A 226 -11.77 17.74 19.64
CA CYS A 226 -10.76 17.79 20.68
C CYS A 226 -10.73 19.18 21.31
N ASN A 227 -10.41 19.24 22.59
CA ASN A 227 -10.35 20.50 23.32
C ASN A 227 -8.91 20.92 23.58
N TYR A 228 -8.56 22.12 23.17
CA TYR A 228 -7.29 22.78 23.52
C TYR A 228 -7.54 23.94 24.49
N PRO A 229 -6.54 24.28 25.33
CA PRO A 229 -6.61 25.48 26.17
C PRO A 229 -6.87 26.76 25.37
N ASN A 230 -6.30 26.85 24.15
CA ASN A 230 -6.61 27.87 23.16
C ASN A 230 -7.00 27.19 21.85
N GLN A 231 -8.26 27.35 21.44
CA GLN A 231 -8.86 26.72 20.27
C GLN A 231 -8.34 27.28 18.93
N ASP A 232 -7.74 28.47 18.94
CA ASP A 232 -7.24 29.16 17.75
C ASP A 232 -5.72 28.99 17.54
N ALA A 233 -5.03 28.25 18.42
CA ALA A 233 -3.60 28.05 18.36
C ALA A 233 -3.24 26.59 18.03
N GLY A 234 -2.19 26.43 17.22
CA GLY A 234 -1.56 25.14 16.97
C GLY A 234 -0.63 24.79 18.12
N LEU A 235 -0.56 23.50 18.46
CA LEU A 235 0.41 22.99 19.44
C LEU A 235 1.40 22.05 18.75
N HIS A 236 2.68 22.22 19.08
CA HIS A 236 3.70 21.24 18.73
C HIS A 236 3.45 19.92 19.50
N PRO A 237 3.70 18.73 18.95
CA PRO A 237 3.38 17.45 19.60
C PRO A 237 3.95 17.24 21.01
N TRP A 238 5.07 17.88 21.37
CA TRP A 238 5.58 17.85 22.75
C TRP A 238 4.69 18.58 23.77
N ASP A 239 3.94 19.59 23.33
CA ASP A 239 2.96 20.33 24.11
C ASP A 239 1.52 19.88 23.79
N GLY A 240 1.37 18.86 22.93
CA GLY A 240 0.10 18.40 22.41
C GLY A 240 -0.85 17.90 23.50
N VAL A 241 -2.14 18.20 23.31
CA VAL A 241 -3.22 17.76 24.19
C VAL A 241 -4.12 16.81 23.42
N THR A 242 -4.60 15.75 24.07
CA THR A 242 -5.64 14.88 23.51
C THR A 242 -6.77 14.75 24.53
N ASP A 243 -7.68 15.72 24.50
CA ASP A 243 -8.89 15.78 25.32
C ASP A 243 -10.13 15.71 24.40
N PRO A 244 -10.70 14.52 24.15
CA PRO A 244 -11.80 14.35 23.21
C PRO A 244 -13.05 15.14 23.62
N HIS A 245 -13.57 15.97 22.72
CA HIS A 245 -14.77 16.78 22.97
C HIS A 245 -15.70 16.72 21.76
N PHE A 246 -16.67 15.80 21.83
CA PHE A 246 -17.67 15.65 20.79
C PHE A 246 -18.77 16.72 20.93
N GLU A 247 -18.87 17.58 19.93
CA GLU A 247 -19.92 18.60 19.84
C GLU A 247 -20.44 18.64 18.40
N LEU A 248 -21.76 18.60 18.25
CA LEU A 248 -22.36 18.80 16.93
C LEU A 248 -22.11 20.24 16.49
N GLY A 249 -21.56 20.43 15.28
CA GLY A 249 -21.46 21.76 14.69
C GLY A 249 -22.84 22.41 14.51
N PRO A 250 -22.89 23.74 14.32
CA PRO A 250 -24.13 24.48 14.05
C PRO A 250 -24.87 23.99 12.79
#